data_AF-A0A0J9V1T4-F1
#
_entry.id   AF-A0A0J9V1T4-F1
#
_cell.length_a   1.000
_cell.length_b   1.000
_cell.length_c   1.000
_cell.angle_alpha   90.00
_cell.angle_beta   90.00
_cell.angle_gamma   90.00
#
_symmetry.space_group_name_H-M   'P 1'
#
loop_
_entity.id
_entity.type
_entity.pdbx_description
1 polymer ?
#
loop_
_entity_poly.entity_id
_entity_poly.type
_entity_poly.pdbx_seq_one_letter_code
_entity_poly.pdbx_strand_id
1 'polypeptide(L)'
;MSTYGTLLKVTSFGESHGKAIGCVIDGFLPNVEINFDLIQRQLNRRRPNQSKLTSNRNEPDKLIVLSGFDENKTLGTPITFLINNEDTFRDPGMAITHILKNTM
;
A
#
# COMPACT_ATOMS: atom_id res chain seq x y z
N MET A 1 -16.38 0.18 -7.20
CA MET A 1 -15.46 -0.43 -8.18
C MET A 1 -14.07 -0.43 -7.56
N SER A 2 -13.45 -1.60 -7.40
CA SER A 2 -12.19 -1.80 -6.65
C SER A 2 -10.92 -1.80 -7.51
N THR A 3 -11.07 -1.84 -8.83
CA THR A 3 -9.95 -1.85 -9.79
C THR A 3 -9.88 -0.55 -10.58
N TYR A 4 -8.67 -0.03 -10.74
CA TYR A 4 -8.35 1.15 -11.55
C TYR A 4 -7.25 0.81 -12.56
N GLY A 5 -7.36 1.35 -13.79
CA GLY A 5 -6.38 1.17 -14.87
C GLY A 5 -6.75 0.11 -15.91
N THR A 6 -5.93 0.00 -16.96
CA THR A 6 -6.18 -0.89 -18.12
C THR A 6 -4.97 -1.79 -18.41
N LEU A 7 -3.82 -1.19 -18.72
CA LEU A 7 -2.57 -1.92 -18.90
C LEU A 7 -1.90 -2.17 -17.55
N LEU A 8 -1.69 -1.10 -16.79
CA LEU A 8 -1.32 -1.16 -15.38
C LEU A 8 -2.60 -1.13 -14.54
N LYS A 9 -2.96 -2.27 -13.95
CA LYS A 9 -4.20 -2.45 -13.18
C LYS A 9 -3.87 -2.49 -11.70
N VAL A 10 -4.56 -1.68 -10.90
CA VAL A 10 -4.47 -1.69 -9.44
C VAL A 10 -5.82 -2.11 -8.89
N THR A 11 -5.87 -3.21 -8.17
CA THR A 11 -7.08 -3.71 -7.50
C THR A 11 -6.88 -3.64 -5.99
N SER A 12 -7.65 -2.81 -5.30
CA SER A 12 -7.63 -2.74 -3.84
C SER A 12 -8.58 -3.78 -3.23
N PHE A 13 -8.22 -4.34 -2.08
CA PHE A 13 -9.05 -5.26 -1.30
C PHE A 13 -8.92 -5.02 0.20
N GLY A 14 -9.78 -5.70 0.96
CA GLY A 14 -9.86 -5.61 2.42
C GLY A 14 -10.77 -4.49 2.90
N GLU A 15 -11.37 -4.71 4.06
CA GLU A 15 -12.13 -3.67 4.75
C GLU A 15 -11.24 -2.90 5.73
N SER A 16 -11.59 -1.65 5.92
CA SER A 16 -10.93 -0.74 6.83
C SER A 16 -11.05 -1.17 8.31
N HIS A 17 -12.11 -1.90 8.64
CA HIS A 17 -12.31 -2.57 9.93
C HIS A 17 -11.95 -4.07 9.90
N GLY A 18 -11.41 -4.56 8.79
CA GLY A 18 -10.96 -5.95 8.65
C GLY A 18 -9.59 -6.16 9.30
N LYS A 19 -9.01 -7.34 9.10
CA LYS A 19 -7.65 -7.65 9.61
C LYS A 19 -6.55 -6.86 8.90
N ALA A 20 -6.77 -6.55 7.63
CA ALA A 20 -5.80 -5.89 6.77
C ALA A 20 -6.49 -5.27 5.56
N ILE A 21 -5.84 -4.27 4.98
CA ILE A 21 -6.14 -3.75 3.65
C ILE A 21 -4.95 -4.06 2.72
N GLY A 22 -5.22 -4.14 1.42
CA GLY A 22 -4.17 -4.47 0.47
C GLY A 22 -4.50 -4.06 -0.95
N CYS A 23 -3.55 -4.31 -1.84
CA CYS A 23 -3.79 -4.23 -3.26
C CYS A 23 -3.01 -5.28 -4.04
N VAL A 24 -3.50 -5.55 -5.25
CA VAL A 24 -2.79 -6.27 -6.30
C VAL A 24 -2.54 -5.29 -7.44
N ILE A 25 -1.30 -5.23 -7.92
CA ILE A 25 -0.88 -4.47 -9.09
C ILE A 25 -0.51 -5.48 -10.17
N ASP A 26 -1.13 -5.35 -11.34
CA ASP A 26 -0.94 -6.22 -12.50
C ASP A 26 -0.51 -5.39 -13.71
N GLY A 27 0.30 -5.98 -14.60
CA GLY A 27 0.85 -5.32 -15.79
C GLY A 27 2.11 -4.48 -15.55
N PHE A 28 2.83 -4.72 -14.45
CA PHE A 28 4.13 -4.09 -14.22
C PHE A 28 5.23 -4.78 -15.04
N LEU A 29 6.24 -4.05 -15.50
CA LEU A 29 7.37 -4.64 -16.23
C LEU A 29 8.30 -5.41 -15.28
N PRO A 30 8.96 -6.48 -15.74
CA PRO A 30 10.01 -7.15 -14.96
C PRO A 30 11.29 -6.31 -14.90
N ASN A 31 12.16 -6.66 -13.95
CA ASN A 31 13.50 -6.11 -13.74
C ASN A 31 13.55 -4.60 -13.44
N VAL A 32 12.48 -4.05 -12.87
CA VAL A 32 12.45 -2.67 -12.36
C VAL A 32 12.81 -2.70 -10.89
N GLU A 33 13.82 -1.92 -10.50
CA GLU A 33 14.24 -1.80 -9.11
C GLU A 33 13.28 -0.89 -8.32
N ILE A 34 12.84 -1.37 -7.16
CA ILE A 34 11.90 -0.65 -6.29
C ILE A 34 12.55 -0.33 -4.96
N ASN A 35 12.46 0.94 -4.57
CA ASN A 35 12.89 1.42 -3.26
C ASN A 35 11.73 1.34 -2.25
N PHE A 36 11.69 0.27 -1.46
CA PHE A 36 10.64 0.08 -0.45
C PHE A 36 10.65 1.16 0.66
N ASP A 37 11.81 1.73 1.00
CA ASP A 37 11.88 2.83 1.97
C ASP A 37 11.18 4.08 1.47
N LEU A 38 11.24 4.33 0.16
CA LEU A 38 10.50 5.43 -0.46
C LEU A 38 8.99 5.17 -0.41
N ILE A 39 8.54 3.94 -0.67
CA ILE A 39 7.14 3.56 -0.55
C ILE A 39 6.65 3.71 0.89
N GLN A 40 7.41 3.24 1.87
CA GLN A 40 7.08 3.39 3.28
C GLN A 40 7.03 4.87 3.71
N ARG A 41 7.94 5.71 3.19
CA ARG A 41 7.87 7.17 3.41
C ARG A 41 6.59 7.78 2.84
N GLN A 42 6.15 7.35 1.65
CA GLN A 42 4.89 7.83 1.07
C GLN A 42 3.67 7.36 1.88
N LEU A 43 3.68 6.13 2.39
CA LEU A 43 2.67 5.63 3.32
C LEU A 43 2.59 6.50 4.58
N ASN A 44 3.74 6.80 5.19
CA ASN A 44 3.80 7.62 6.40
C ASN A 44 3.27 9.05 6.20
N ARG A 45 3.42 9.64 5.01
CA ARG A 45 2.91 10.98 4.66
C ARG A 45 1.39 11.05 4.59
N ARG A 46 0.71 9.92 4.39
CA ARG A 46 -0.74 9.86 4.20
C ARG A 46 -1.55 10.03 5.49
N ARG A 47 -0.91 9.98 6.66
CA ARG A 47 -1.59 10.01 7.97
C ARG A 47 -2.27 11.38 8.21
N PRO A 48 -3.61 11.44 8.30
CA PRO A 48 -4.34 12.68 8.56
C PRO A 48 -4.36 12.95 10.07
N ASN A 49 -3.24 13.34 10.67
CA ASN A 49 -3.16 13.95 12.02
C ASN A 49 -1.69 14.20 12.39
N GLN A 50 -1.11 15.29 11.88
CA GLN A 50 0.16 15.83 12.40
C GLN A 50 -0.08 16.90 13.50
N SER A 51 -1.33 17.10 13.91
CA SER A 51 -1.73 18.10 14.91
C SER A 51 -1.63 17.52 16.33
N LYS A 52 -0.97 18.25 17.24
CA LYS A 52 -0.61 17.93 18.64
C LYS A 52 -1.74 17.47 19.62
N LEU A 53 -2.96 17.16 19.16
CA LEU A 53 -4.15 17.04 20.03
C LEU A 53 -4.89 15.69 19.98
N THR A 54 -4.41 14.67 19.27
CA THR A 54 -5.02 13.33 19.32
C THR A 54 -3.97 12.28 19.71
N SER A 55 -4.37 11.34 20.56
CA SER A 55 -3.52 10.39 21.29
C SER A 55 -2.37 9.83 20.45
N ASN A 56 -1.16 9.84 21.01
CA ASN A 56 0.00 9.09 20.54
C ASN A 56 -0.35 7.60 20.35
N ARG A 57 -0.79 7.22 19.14
CA ARG A 57 -0.80 5.83 18.67
C ARG A 57 0.13 5.79 17.47
N ASN A 58 1.36 5.43 17.80
CA ASN A 58 2.56 5.72 17.04
C ASN A 58 3.08 4.47 16.33
N GLU A 59 2.18 3.59 15.90
CA GLU A 59 2.57 2.35 15.24
C GLU A 59 2.43 2.56 13.73
N PRO A 60 3.53 2.45 12.96
CA PRO A 60 3.55 2.83 11.55
C PRO A 60 2.83 1.77 10.71
N ASP A 61 1.93 2.19 9.81
CA ASP A 61 1.34 1.34 8.76
C ASP A 61 2.47 0.63 7.99
N LYS A 62 2.78 -0.62 8.34
CA LYS A 62 3.91 -1.33 7.77
C LYS A 62 3.51 -2.01 6.48
N LEU A 63 4.21 -1.68 5.39
CA LEU A 63 4.04 -2.37 4.13
C LEU A 63 4.56 -3.81 4.23
N ILE A 64 3.71 -4.76 3.86
CA ILE A 64 4.05 -6.17 3.68
C ILE A 64 3.96 -6.47 2.18
N VAL A 65 5.04 -7.03 1.63
CA VAL A 65 5.13 -7.44 0.23
C VAL A 65 4.91 -8.95 0.18
N LEU A 66 3.88 -9.39 -0.56
CA LEU A 66 3.50 -10.81 -0.64
C LEU A 66 3.94 -11.48 -1.95
N SER A 67 4.05 -10.72 -3.05
CA SER A 67 4.41 -11.27 -4.36
C SER A 67 4.99 -10.21 -5.29
N GLY A 68 5.56 -10.66 -6.42
CA GLY A 68 5.93 -9.81 -7.55
C GLY A 68 7.35 -9.28 -7.53
N PHE A 69 8.17 -9.73 -6.57
CA PHE A 69 9.54 -9.27 -6.38
C PHE A 69 10.54 -10.41 -6.19
N ASP A 70 11.76 -10.15 -6.63
CA ASP A 70 12.97 -10.89 -6.29
C ASP A 70 14.11 -9.89 -6.07
N GLU A 71 14.78 -9.95 -4.91
CA GLU A 71 15.88 -9.03 -4.52
C GLU A 71 15.61 -7.52 -4.84
N ASN A 72 14.39 -7.04 -4.52
CA ASN A 72 13.90 -5.67 -4.79
C ASN A 72 13.62 -5.31 -6.26
N LYS A 73 13.71 -6.27 -7.16
CA LYS A 73 13.35 -6.11 -8.57
C LYS A 73 12.02 -6.76 -8.87
N THR A 74 11.24 -6.13 -9.72
CA THR A 74 9.94 -6.68 -10.12
C THR A 74 10.11 -7.90 -11.02
N LEU A 75 9.21 -8.88 -10.88
CA LEU A 75 9.22 -10.09 -11.70
C LEU A 75 8.31 -10.00 -12.93
N GLY A 76 7.53 -8.92 -13.06
CA GLY A 76 6.48 -8.78 -14.07
C GLY A 76 5.22 -9.60 -13.77
N THR A 77 5.26 -10.47 -12.76
CA THR A 77 4.07 -11.10 -12.17
C THR A 77 3.32 -10.11 -11.28
N PRO A 78 2.04 -10.36 -10.94
CA PRO A 78 1.28 -9.49 -10.06
C PRO A 78 1.99 -9.21 -8.73
N ILE A 79 2.07 -7.93 -8.39
CA ILE A 79 2.64 -7.44 -7.15
C ILE A 79 1.52 -7.31 -6.13
N THR A 80 1.67 -7.97 -4.98
CA THR A 80 0.68 -7.90 -3.92
C THR A 80 1.27 -7.21 -2.70
N PHE A 81 0.59 -6.15 -2.26
CA PHE A 81 0.90 -5.43 -1.04
C PHE A 81 -0.21 -5.61 0.00
N LEU A 82 0.18 -5.66 1.26
CA LEU A 82 -0.72 -5.77 2.39
C LEU A 82 -0.26 -4.83 3.51
N ILE A 83 -1.20 -4.25 4.22
CA ILE A 83 -0.99 -3.45 5.42
C ILE A 83 -1.95 -4.01 6.46
N ASN A 84 -1.42 -4.44 7.60
CA ASN A 84 -2.27 -4.89 8.70
C ASN A 84 -2.99 -3.69 9.32
N ASN A 85 -4.27 -3.86 9.62
CA ASN A 85 -4.97 -2.90 10.45
C ASN A 85 -4.58 -3.22 11.90
N GLU A 86 -3.84 -2.34 12.55
CA GLU A 86 -3.56 -2.46 13.97
C GLU A 86 -4.73 -1.85 14.77
N ASP A 87 -5.48 -2.76 15.38
CA ASP A 87 -6.62 -2.56 16.27
C ASP A 87 -7.92 -1.97 15.69
N THR A 88 -9.01 -2.66 16.05
CA THR A 88 -10.29 -2.70 15.33
C THR A 88 -11.18 -1.49 15.64
N PHE A 89 -10.76 -0.24 15.42
CA PHE A 89 -11.69 0.91 15.52
C PHE A 89 -11.25 2.12 14.67
N ARG A 90 -11.78 2.18 13.45
CA ARG A 90 -12.01 3.33 12.54
C ARG A 90 -11.23 3.32 11.21
N ASP A 91 -12.05 3.42 10.18
CA ASP A 91 -11.89 3.45 8.72
C ASP A 91 -10.61 4.06 8.07
N PRO A 92 -9.61 3.24 7.64
CA PRO A 92 -8.52 3.63 6.72
C PRO A 92 -8.78 3.41 5.20
N GLY A 93 -10.02 3.36 4.71
CA GLY A 93 -10.33 2.99 3.33
C GLY A 93 -9.91 3.97 2.22
N MET A 94 -8.60 4.13 1.91
CA MET A 94 -8.10 4.65 0.61
C MET A 94 -6.56 4.63 0.39
N ALA A 95 -5.77 3.85 1.14
CA ALA A 95 -4.32 4.12 1.26
C ALA A 95 -3.44 3.79 0.06
N ILE A 96 -3.70 2.67 -0.62
CA ILE A 96 -2.70 2.10 -1.50
C ILE A 96 -2.80 2.65 -2.94
N THR A 97 -4.01 2.97 -3.41
CA THR A 97 -4.24 3.48 -4.77
C THR A 97 -3.64 4.89 -5.01
N HIS A 98 -3.43 5.69 -3.96
CA HIS A 98 -2.92 7.06 -4.10
C HIS A 98 -1.39 7.12 -4.21
N ILE A 99 -0.67 6.17 -3.61
CA ILE A 99 0.80 6.14 -3.56
C ILE A 99 1.39 5.72 -4.91
N LEU A 100 0.74 4.75 -5.57
CA LEU A 100 1.14 4.24 -6.87
C LEU A 100 1.02 5.26 -8.00
N LYS A 101 0.16 6.28 -7.85
CA LYS A 101 0.00 7.36 -8.84
C LYS A 101 1.10 8.42 -8.81
N ASN A 102 1.83 8.55 -7.70
CA ASN A 102 2.83 9.61 -7.50
C ASN A 102 4.27 9.08 -7.37
N THR A 103 4.47 7.77 -7.53
CA THR A 103 5.74 7.10 -7.24
C THR A 103 6.23 6.19 -8.37
N MET A 104 5.33 5.75 -9.26
CA MET A 104 5.66 4.94 -10.44
C MET A 104 5.41 5.71 -11.72
#